data_AF-A0AAV3ZB78-F1
#
_entry.id   AF-A0AAV3ZB78-F1
#
_cell.length_a   1.000
_cell.length_b   1.000
_cell.length_c   1.000
_cell.angle_alpha   90.00
_cell.angle_beta   90.00
_cell.angle_gamma   90.00
#
_symmetry.space_group_name_H-M   'P 1'
#
loop_
_entity.id
_entity.type
_entity.pdbx_description
1 polymer ?
#
loop_
_entity_poly.entity_id
_entity_poly.type
_entity_poly.pdbx_seq_one_letter_code
_entity_poly.pdbx_strand_id
1 'polypeptide(L)'
;MAGLELGRDGSLQALRWIRYPQCHRRPNNLLANKIFPLKRTDTMPLNAVLSLLLVVAMATTSLACSTPVASGEWRQLYCDATVVFRGTPVGGSSGLAMDQHGREIQSGYLSFHVQTLYKGSPSNPQNIRVSHTWTEGDPCEPGAFPDHASDYLVFATGDSYYTVDTCRHSFPWTCVPNSFKNSLPISC
;
A
#
# COMPACT_ATOMS: atom_id res chain seq x y z
N MET A 1 23.49 8.23 -1.85
CA MET A 1 24.14 8.91 -2.99
C MET A 1 23.13 9.91 -3.53
N ALA A 2 23.44 11.20 -3.47
CA ALA A 2 22.56 12.24 -4.00
C ALA A 2 22.80 12.36 -5.50
N GLY A 3 21.75 12.24 -6.31
CA GLY A 3 21.79 12.57 -7.74
C GLY A 3 21.52 14.06 -7.92
N LEU A 4 22.35 14.73 -8.71
CA LEU A 4 22.13 16.09 -9.19
C LEU A 4 21.63 15.98 -10.63
N GLU A 5 20.46 16.54 -10.91
CA GLU A 5 20.04 16.81 -12.30
C GLU A 5 20.08 18.31 -12.57
N LEU A 6 20.51 18.65 -13.79
CA LEU A 6 20.64 20.02 -14.27
C LEU A 6 19.29 20.49 -14.84
N GLY A 7 18.71 21.54 -14.25
CA GLY A 7 17.54 22.23 -14.81
C GLY A 7 17.88 22.93 -16.13
N ARG A 8 16.89 23.10 -17.01
CA ARG A 8 17.02 23.65 -18.38
C ARG A 8 17.35 25.16 -18.41
N ASP A 9 17.39 25.76 -17.23
CA ASP A 9 17.59 27.16 -16.88
C ASP A 9 18.87 27.37 -16.05
N GLY A 10 19.69 26.31 -15.88
CA GLY A 10 21.02 26.40 -15.26
C GLY A 10 21.01 26.55 -13.73
N SER A 11 19.84 26.55 -13.08
CA SER A 11 19.73 26.60 -11.63
C SER A 11 19.81 25.19 -11.00
N LEU A 12 20.72 25.00 -10.07
CA LEU A 12 20.83 23.79 -9.23
C LEU A 12 19.70 23.79 -8.19
N GLN A 13 18.62 23.05 -8.44
CA GLN A 13 17.61 22.79 -7.41
C GLN A 13 17.98 21.55 -6.61
N ALA A 14 18.22 21.73 -5.32
CA ALA A 14 18.53 20.64 -4.41
C ALA A 14 17.25 19.85 -4.09
N LEU A 15 17.13 18.63 -4.64
CA LEU A 15 16.13 17.65 -4.21
C LEU A 15 16.39 17.28 -2.74
N ARG A 16 15.60 17.87 -1.85
CA ARG A 16 15.68 17.62 -0.41
C ARG A 16 14.96 16.32 -0.09
N TRP A 17 15.69 15.21 -0.14
CA TRP A 17 15.22 13.93 0.38
C TRP A 17 15.04 14.03 1.90
N ILE A 18 13.78 14.10 2.35
CA ILE A 18 13.45 13.99 3.77
C ILE A 18 13.66 12.52 4.15
N ARG A 19 14.78 12.21 4.81
CA ARG A 19 14.95 10.93 5.50
C ARG A 19 13.98 10.91 6.68
N TYR A 20 12.98 10.03 6.63
CA TYR A 20 12.22 9.70 7.83
C TYR A 20 13.14 9.01 8.86
N PRO A 21 13.16 9.46 10.12
CA PRO A 21 13.86 8.75 11.18
C PRO A 21 13.16 7.41 11.45
N GLN A 22 13.97 6.36 11.59
CA GLN A 22 13.57 5.04 12.04
C GLN A 22 12.82 5.15 13.39
N CYS A 23 11.56 4.69 13.43
CA CYS A 23 10.78 4.55 14.66
C CYS A 23 11.40 3.47 15.56
N HIS A 24 12.40 3.85 16.36
CA HIS A 24 12.87 3.04 17.47
C HIS A 24 11.79 3.02 18.57
N ARG A 25 11.06 1.89 18.69
CA ARG A 25 10.32 1.55 19.91
C ARG A 25 11.30 1.45 21.07
N ARG A 26 11.25 2.40 22.01
CA ARG A 26 11.73 2.18 23.39
C ARG A 26 10.60 1.55 24.22
N PRO A 27 10.90 0.53 25.05
CA PRO A 27 9.99 0.09 26.09
C PRO A 27 10.12 1.03 27.29
N ASN A 28 9.06 1.78 27.60
CA ASN A 28 8.95 2.47 28.89
C ASN A 28 8.31 1.50 29.89
N ASN A 29 9.15 1.00 30.80
CA ASN A 29 8.72 0.39 32.03
C ASN A 29 8.79 1.42 33.17
N LEU A 30 7.78 1.35 34.04
CA LEU A 30 7.77 1.67 35.47
C LEU A 30 7.37 3.10 35.92
N LEU A 31 6.19 3.08 36.55
CA LEU A 31 5.82 3.66 37.85
C LEU A 31 5.47 5.15 37.92
N ALA A 32 4.17 5.42 38.05
CA ALA A 32 3.68 6.28 39.12
C ALA A 32 2.24 5.89 39.51
N ASN A 33 2.12 5.37 40.73
CA ASN A 33 0.88 5.13 41.45
C ASN A 33 0.00 6.38 41.48
N LYS A 34 -1.27 6.24 41.04
CA LYS A 34 -2.38 7.06 41.53
C LYS A 34 -3.56 6.16 41.84
N ILE A 35 -3.69 5.86 43.13
CA ILE A 35 -4.84 5.20 43.73
C ILE A 35 -5.98 6.23 43.71
N PHE A 36 -6.98 6.01 42.86
CA PHE A 36 -8.26 6.70 42.91
C PHE A 36 -9.23 5.89 43.77
N PRO A 37 -10.00 6.52 44.69
CA PRO A 37 -10.99 5.82 45.48
C PRO A 37 -12.16 5.37 44.59
N LEU A 38 -12.34 4.05 44.49
CA LEU A 38 -13.51 3.42 43.87
C LEU A 38 -14.76 3.74 44.69
N LYS A 39 -15.59 4.63 44.15
CA LYS A 39 -16.96 4.84 44.63
C LYS A 39 -17.77 3.61 44.20
N ARG A 40 -18.22 2.84 45.20
CA ARG A 40 -19.05 1.65 45.06
C ARG A 40 -20.42 2.06 44.49
N THR A 41 -20.60 1.89 43.18
CA THR A 41 -21.92 1.91 42.54
C THR A 41 -22.35 0.47 42.26
N ASP A 42 -23.42 0.13 42.95
CA ASP A 42 -24.40 -0.94 42.77
C ASP A 42 -24.19 -1.96 41.64
N THR A 43 -24.27 -3.21 42.06
CA THR A 43 -24.32 -4.44 41.27
C THR A 43 -25.24 -4.33 40.05
N MET A 44 -24.65 -4.08 38.89
CA MET A 44 -25.28 -4.35 37.59
C MET A 44 -25.16 -5.85 37.25
N PRO A 45 -26.21 -6.48 36.72
CA PRO A 45 -26.22 -7.91 36.42
C PRO A 45 -25.19 -8.25 35.34
N LEU A 46 -24.25 -9.13 35.70
CA LEU A 46 -23.12 -9.62 34.89
C LEU A 46 -23.54 -10.13 33.49
N ASN A 47 -24.80 -10.51 33.31
CA ASN A 47 -25.35 -11.05 32.07
C ASN A 47 -25.55 -9.99 30.96
N ALA A 48 -25.70 -8.70 31.30
CA ALA A 48 -25.91 -7.65 30.29
C ALA A 48 -24.61 -7.18 29.61
N VAL A 49 -23.48 -7.28 30.30
CA VAL A 49 -22.16 -6.84 29.79
C VAL A 49 -21.61 -7.85 28.77
N LEU A 50 -21.88 -9.15 28.96
CA LEU A 50 -21.41 -10.20 28.06
C LEU A 50 -22.11 -10.15 26.68
N SER A 51 -23.41 -9.82 26.66
CA SER A 51 -24.17 -9.68 25.40
C SER A 51 -23.75 -8.47 24.57
N LEU A 52 -23.29 -7.38 25.21
CA LEU A 52 -22.84 -6.18 24.48
C LEU A 52 -21.47 -6.40 23.81
N LEU A 53 -20.58 -7.20 24.42
CA LEU A 53 -19.27 -7.55 23.84
C LEU A 53 -19.38 -8.48 22.61
N LEU A 54 -20.41 -9.33 22.55
CA LEU A 54 -20.65 -10.22 21.40
C LEU A 54 -21.14 -9.48 20.14
N VAL A 55 -21.83 -8.34 20.29
CA VAL A 55 -22.30 -7.55 19.13
C VAL A 55 -21.17 -6.72 18.51
N VAL A 56 -20.20 -6.26 19.33
CA VAL A 56 -19.03 -5.50 18.82
C VAL A 56 -18.04 -6.40 18.07
N ALA A 57 -18.00 -7.70 18.37
CA ALA A 57 -17.15 -8.66 17.65
C ALA A 57 -17.65 -9.01 16.24
N MET A 58 -18.92 -8.71 15.92
CA MET A 58 -19.47 -8.84 14.57
C MET A 58 -19.49 -7.52 13.79
N ALA A 59 -18.77 -6.50 14.25
CA ALA A 59 -18.20 -5.51 13.33
C ALA A 59 -17.05 -6.20 12.57
N THR A 60 -17.41 -7.20 11.77
CA THR A 60 -16.56 -7.78 10.75
C THR A 60 -15.96 -6.61 9.98
N THR A 61 -14.66 -6.40 10.16
CA THR A 61 -13.85 -5.59 9.28
C THR A 61 -13.96 -6.20 7.89
N SER A 62 -15.00 -5.84 7.14
CA SER A 62 -14.95 -5.90 5.70
C SER A 62 -13.79 -4.99 5.33
N LEU A 63 -12.63 -5.59 5.08
CA LEU A 63 -11.57 -4.97 4.29
C LEU A 63 -12.24 -4.65 2.96
N ALA A 64 -12.89 -3.49 2.89
CA ALA A 64 -13.57 -3.04 1.71
C ALA A 64 -12.47 -2.77 0.70
N CYS A 65 -12.37 -3.66 -0.29
CA CYS A 65 -11.47 -3.49 -1.42
C CYS A 65 -11.76 -2.12 -2.03
N SER A 66 -10.84 -1.18 -1.86
CA SER A 66 -11.08 0.23 -2.18
C SER A 66 -11.34 0.47 -3.67
N THR A 67 -10.86 -0.45 -4.52
CA THR A 67 -11.00 -0.36 -5.98
C THR A 67 -11.85 -1.51 -6.54
N PRO A 68 -13.11 -1.25 -6.92
CA PRO A 68 -13.90 -2.22 -7.66
C PRO A 68 -13.31 -2.40 -9.07
N VAL A 69 -13.05 -3.65 -9.46
CA VAL A 69 -12.61 -4.04 -10.81
C VAL A 69 -13.65 -4.98 -11.39
N ALA A 70 -14.17 -4.65 -12.58
CA ALA A 70 -15.14 -5.51 -13.24
C ALA A 70 -14.48 -6.85 -13.59
N SER A 71 -15.25 -7.94 -13.54
CA SER A 71 -14.73 -9.30 -13.76
C SER A 71 -13.99 -9.47 -15.10
N GLY A 72 -14.39 -8.72 -16.14
CA GLY A 72 -13.72 -8.71 -17.45
C GLY A 72 -12.43 -7.90 -17.52
N GLU A 73 -12.21 -6.92 -16.63
CA GLU A 73 -11.05 -6.02 -16.68
C GLU A 73 -9.76 -6.70 -16.19
N TRP A 74 -9.86 -7.71 -15.32
CA TRP A 74 -8.69 -8.41 -14.75
C TRP A 74 -7.78 -9.03 -15.81
N ARG A 75 -8.37 -9.61 -16.86
CA ARG A 75 -7.59 -10.19 -17.97
C ARG A 75 -6.84 -9.11 -18.73
N GLN A 76 -7.49 -7.98 -18.97
CA GLN A 76 -6.87 -6.85 -19.67
C GLN A 76 -5.69 -6.30 -18.87
N LEU A 77 -5.86 -6.06 -17.57
CA LEU A 77 -4.76 -5.66 -16.67
C LEU A 77 -3.58 -6.65 -16.71
N TYR A 78 -3.87 -7.95 -16.70
CA TYR A 78 -2.83 -8.97 -16.83
C TYR A 78 -2.10 -8.92 -18.18
N CYS A 79 -2.82 -8.67 -19.26
CA CYS A 79 -2.24 -8.61 -20.60
C CYS A 79 -1.41 -7.36 -20.84
N ASP A 80 -1.84 -6.23 -20.31
CA ASP A 80 -1.15 -4.95 -20.46
C ASP A 80 0.09 -4.85 -19.56
N ALA A 81 0.12 -5.57 -18.43
CA ALA A 81 1.28 -5.61 -17.54
C ALA A 81 2.47 -6.34 -18.16
N THR A 82 3.69 -5.83 -17.98
CA THR A 82 4.92 -6.54 -18.36
C THR A 82 5.27 -7.63 -17.34
N VAL A 83 5.05 -7.34 -16.06
CA VAL A 83 5.32 -8.25 -14.93
C VAL A 83 4.09 -8.33 -14.04
N VAL A 84 3.72 -9.54 -13.65
CA VAL A 84 2.61 -9.79 -12.71
C VAL A 84 3.10 -10.73 -11.62
N PHE A 85 2.97 -10.31 -10.37
CA PHE A 85 3.45 -11.08 -9.23
C PHE A 85 2.57 -10.90 -7.99
N ARG A 86 2.60 -11.91 -7.12
CA ARG A 86 2.10 -11.84 -5.75
C ARG A 86 3.26 -11.61 -4.79
N GLY A 87 3.12 -10.66 -3.88
CA GLY A 87 4.20 -10.33 -2.95
C GLY A 87 3.77 -9.48 -1.76
N THR A 88 4.68 -9.41 -0.79
CA THR A 88 4.53 -8.64 0.44
C THR A 88 5.38 -7.37 0.36
N PRO A 89 4.82 -6.18 0.64
CA PRO A 89 5.62 -4.95 0.68
C PRO A 89 6.62 -5.03 1.85
N VAL A 90 7.89 -4.73 1.59
CA VAL A 90 8.98 -4.77 2.59
C VAL A 90 9.56 -3.39 2.88
N GLY A 91 9.25 -2.40 2.06
CA GLY A 91 9.71 -1.03 2.28
C GLY A 91 9.33 -0.13 1.11
N GLY A 92 9.57 1.16 1.25
CA GLY A 92 9.28 2.13 0.22
C GLY A 92 9.70 3.53 0.61
N SER A 93 9.52 4.47 -0.31
CA SER A 93 9.66 5.90 -0.06
C SER A 93 8.64 6.64 -0.90
N SER A 94 8.15 7.75 -0.36
CA SER A 94 7.35 8.71 -1.10
C SER A 94 7.94 10.11 -0.97
N GLY A 95 7.54 10.99 -1.87
CA GLY A 95 7.92 12.39 -1.93
C GLY A 95 6.78 13.21 -2.51
N LEU A 96 6.69 14.46 -2.04
CA LEU A 96 5.74 15.45 -2.53
C LEU A 96 6.52 16.51 -3.29
N ALA A 97 5.99 16.93 -4.43
CA ALA A 97 6.50 18.01 -5.25
C ALA A 97 5.32 18.85 -5.75
N MET A 98 5.64 20.03 -6.29
CA MET A 98 4.69 20.87 -7.01
C MET A 98 5.16 20.99 -8.45
N ASP A 99 4.23 20.90 -9.40
CA ASP A 99 4.52 21.14 -10.80
C ASP A 99 4.63 22.65 -11.11
N GLN A 100 4.95 22.98 -12.37
CA GLN A 100 5.09 24.38 -12.82
C GLN A 100 3.79 25.21 -12.74
N HIS A 101 2.63 24.56 -12.59
CA HIS A 101 1.32 25.20 -12.44
C HIS A 101 0.85 25.23 -10.98
N GLY A 102 1.69 24.80 -10.04
CA GLY A 102 1.35 24.72 -8.62
C GLY A 102 0.48 23.53 -8.24
N ARG A 103 0.34 22.52 -9.12
CA ARG A 103 -0.38 21.28 -8.82
C ARG A 103 0.51 20.30 -8.06
N GLU A 104 -0.08 19.59 -7.11
CA GLU A 104 0.65 18.61 -6.32
C GLU A 104 0.99 17.36 -7.15
N ILE A 105 2.24 16.92 -7.04
CA ILE A 105 2.73 15.65 -7.58
C ILE A 105 3.23 14.83 -6.40
N GLN A 106 2.67 13.64 -6.21
CA GLN A 106 3.22 12.66 -5.27
C GLN A 106 3.93 11.57 -6.06
N SER A 107 5.19 11.30 -5.74
CA SER A 107 5.91 10.19 -6.37
C SER A 107 6.52 9.29 -5.32
N GLY A 108 6.68 8.02 -5.65
CA GLY A 108 7.25 7.09 -4.71
C GLY A 108 7.54 5.74 -5.31
N TYR A 109 7.99 4.83 -4.46
CA TYR A 109 8.16 3.44 -4.80
C TYR A 109 7.89 2.56 -3.60
N LEU A 110 7.46 1.33 -3.87
CA LEU A 110 7.48 0.24 -2.91
C LEU A 110 8.34 -0.91 -3.44
N SER A 111 9.05 -1.54 -2.53
CA SER A 111 9.77 -2.78 -2.76
C SER A 111 8.94 -3.95 -2.22
N PHE A 112 8.85 -5.01 -3.00
CA PHE A 112 8.11 -6.22 -2.68
C PHE A 112 9.05 -7.40 -2.55
N HIS A 113 8.85 -8.19 -1.49
CA HIS A 113 9.33 -9.56 -1.48
C HIS A 113 8.33 -10.42 -2.25
N VAL A 114 8.78 -10.98 -3.36
CA VAL A 114 7.93 -11.74 -4.28
C VAL A 114 7.75 -13.16 -3.77
N GLN A 115 6.50 -13.57 -3.59
CA GLN A 115 6.13 -14.93 -3.22
C GLN A 115 5.87 -15.80 -4.44
N THR A 116 5.27 -15.22 -5.49
CA THR A 116 4.94 -15.94 -6.73
C THR A 116 4.99 -14.99 -7.91
N LEU A 117 5.67 -15.40 -8.98
CA LEU A 117 5.74 -14.68 -10.24
C LEU A 117 4.82 -15.36 -11.26
N TYR A 118 3.85 -14.64 -11.80
CA TYR A 118 2.89 -15.16 -12.78
C TYR A 118 3.25 -14.76 -14.22
N LYS A 119 3.82 -13.56 -14.41
CA LYS A 119 4.24 -13.03 -15.71
C LYS A 119 5.54 -12.25 -15.61
N GLY A 120 6.33 -12.31 -16.68
CA GLY A 120 7.58 -11.57 -16.84
C GLY A 120 8.80 -12.31 -16.31
N SER A 121 9.98 -11.76 -16.58
CA SER A 121 11.29 -12.32 -16.18
C SER A 121 12.20 -11.22 -15.65
N PRO A 122 11.89 -10.63 -14.49
CA PRO A 122 12.71 -9.58 -13.89
C PRO A 122 14.10 -10.11 -13.55
N SER A 123 15.11 -9.23 -13.61
CA SER A 123 16.49 -9.57 -13.27
C SER A 123 16.66 -10.03 -11.81
N ASN A 124 15.82 -9.52 -10.91
CA ASN A 124 15.74 -9.96 -9.51
C ASN A 124 14.31 -10.38 -9.18
N PRO A 125 13.94 -11.66 -9.41
CA PRO A 125 12.57 -12.12 -9.21
C PRO A 125 12.15 -12.23 -7.75
N GLN A 126 13.08 -12.14 -6.79
CA GLN A 126 12.76 -12.21 -5.35
C GLN A 126 12.42 -10.85 -4.76
N ASN A 127 12.94 -9.77 -5.33
CA ASN A 127 12.75 -8.41 -4.85
C ASN A 127 12.49 -7.47 -6.01
N ILE A 128 11.24 -7.04 -6.14
CA ILE A 128 10.81 -6.15 -7.22
C ILE A 128 10.47 -4.79 -6.63
N ARG A 129 11.10 -3.75 -7.15
CA ARG A 129 10.79 -2.35 -6.83
C ARG A 129 9.85 -1.81 -7.89
N VAL A 130 8.75 -1.20 -7.43
CA VAL A 130 7.71 -0.65 -8.27
C VAL A 130 7.51 0.81 -7.91
N SER A 131 7.67 1.68 -8.90
CA SER A 131 7.49 3.12 -8.78
C SER A 131 6.07 3.52 -9.14
N HIS A 132 5.61 4.64 -8.60
CA HIS A 132 4.32 5.24 -8.92
C HIS A 132 4.44 6.76 -8.91
N THR A 133 3.52 7.43 -9.60
CA THR A 133 3.39 8.88 -9.55
C THR A 133 1.91 9.21 -9.62
N TRP A 134 1.46 10.01 -8.67
CA TRP A 134 0.11 10.56 -8.59
C TRP A 134 0.14 12.06 -8.87
N THR A 135 -0.88 12.55 -9.55
CA THR A 135 -1.12 13.98 -9.75
C THR A 135 -2.55 14.34 -9.36
N GLU A 136 -2.80 15.61 -9.04
CA GLU A 136 -4.15 16.12 -8.66
C GLU A 136 -5.25 15.84 -9.71
N GLY A 137 -4.87 15.54 -10.97
CA GLY A 137 -5.82 15.15 -12.01
C GLY A 137 -6.19 13.66 -12.04
N ASP A 138 -5.56 12.83 -11.21
CA ASP A 138 -5.77 11.39 -11.23
C ASP A 138 -7.11 11.01 -10.56
N PRO A 139 -7.84 10.01 -11.08
CA PRO A 139 -9.18 9.67 -10.60
C PRO A 139 -9.19 8.85 -9.29
N CYS A 140 -8.04 8.69 -8.63
CA CYS A 140 -7.89 7.90 -7.40
C CYS A 140 -7.14 8.69 -6.33
N GLU A 141 -7.22 8.22 -5.08
CA GLU A 141 -6.54 8.85 -3.94
C GLU A 141 -5.01 8.77 -4.07
N PRO A 142 -4.28 9.76 -3.52
CA PRO A 142 -2.83 9.73 -3.46
C PRO A 142 -2.33 8.56 -2.60
N GLY A 143 -1.78 7.53 -3.24
CA GLY A 143 -1.15 6.40 -2.58
C GLY A 143 -1.14 5.15 -3.46
N ALA A 144 0.03 4.51 -3.61
CA ALA A 144 0.12 3.33 -4.49
C ALA A 144 -0.59 2.07 -3.95
N PHE A 145 -0.84 1.98 -2.65
CA PHE A 145 -1.36 0.78 -1.99
C PHE A 145 -2.30 1.17 -0.82
N PRO A 146 -3.54 1.60 -1.12
CA PRO A 146 -4.45 2.20 -0.14
C PRO A 146 -4.93 1.24 0.96
N ASP A 147 -4.91 -0.06 0.71
CA ASP A 147 -5.59 -1.05 1.57
C ASP A 147 -4.71 -1.61 2.71
N HIS A 148 -3.45 -1.14 2.86
CA HIS A 148 -2.50 -1.58 3.89
C HIS A 148 -2.46 -3.11 4.14
N ALA A 149 -2.65 -3.92 3.10
CA ALA A 149 -2.58 -5.37 3.16
C ALA A 149 -1.15 -5.88 3.29
N SER A 150 -0.98 -7.10 3.80
CA SER A 150 0.32 -7.79 3.88
C SER A 150 0.70 -8.49 2.58
N ASP A 151 -0.23 -8.60 1.63
CA ASP A 151 -0.10 -9.44 0.46
C ASP A 151 -0.92 -8.87 -0.69
N TYR A 152 -0.26 -8.64 -1.82
CA TYR A 152 -0.84 -8.00 -2.98
C TYR A 152 -0.58 -8.82 -4.23
N LEU A 153 -1.54 -8.79 -5.16
CA LEU A 153 -1.30 -9.02 -6.57
C LEU A 153 -0.96 -7.69 -7.22
N VAL A 154 0.21 -7.61 -7.86
CA VAL A 154 0.73 -6.39 -8.48
C VAL A 154 0.88 -6.62 -9.99
N PHE A 155 0.38 -5.65 -10.75
CA PHE A 155 0.47 -5.54 -12.21
C PHE A 155 1.41 -4.37 -12.52
N ALA A 156 2.61 -4.64 -13.03
CA ALA A 156 3.58 -3.60 -13.29
C ALA A 156 4.03 -3.59 -14.75
N THR A 157 4.30 -2.41 -15.27
CA THR A 157 4.77 -2.17 -16.64
C THR A 157 6.24 -1.73 -16.62
N GLY A 158 6.93 -1.92 -17.75
CA GLY A 158 8.34 -1.55 -17.93
C GLY A 158 9.29 -2.74 -17.92
N ASP A 159 10.54 -2.50 -18.33
CA ASP A 159 11.54 -3.57 -18.53
C ASP A 159 12.54 -3.68 -17.37
N SER A 160 13.20 -2.56 -17.04
CA SER A 160 14.22 -2.46 -15.99
C SER A 160 13.77 -1.64 -14.78
N TYR A 161 12.78 -0.77 -15.00
CA TYR A 161 12.18 0.10 -13.98
C TYR A 161 10.69 -0.13 -14.02
N TYR A 162 10.17 -0.84 -13.01
CA TYR A 162 8.76 -1.17 -12.98
C TYR A 162 7.95 0.00 -12.46
N THR A 163 6.87 0.30 -13.16
CA THR A 163 5.90 1.31 -12.79
C THR A 163 4.52 0.69 -12.64
N VAL A 164 3.74 1.21 -11.71
CA VAL A 164 2.29 1.00 -11.66
C VAL A 164 1.64 2.31 -12.04
N ASP A 165 0.56 2.27 -12.83
CA ASP A 165 -0.26 3.48 -12.93
C ASP A 165 -0.90 3.73 -11.58
N THR A 166 -1.22 5.00 -11.34
CA THR A 166 -1.67 5.47 -10.04
C THR A 166 -2.90 4.74 -9.51
N CYS A 167 -3.73 4.26 -10.43
CA CYS A 167 -4.99 3.61 -10.11
C CYS A 167 -4.98 2.17 -10.66
N ARG A 168 -5.42 1.20 -9.83
CA ARG A 168 -5.86 -0.15 -10.27
C ARG A 168 -4.76 -1.10 -10.75
N HIS A 169 -3.56 -1.02 -10.16
CA HIS A 169 -2.45 -1.92 -10.50
C HIS A 169 -1.92 -2.76 -9.34
N SER A 170 -2.49 -2.57 -8.16
CA SER A 170 -2.22 -3.42 -7.01
C SER A 170 -3.52 -3.70 -6.28
N PHE A 171 -3.68 -4.96 -5.87
CA PHE A 171 -4.89 -5.41 -5.21
C PHE A 171 -4.51 -6.32 -4.05
N PRO A 172 -5.06 -6.11 -2.85
CA PRO A 172 -4.93 -7.08 -1.77
C PRO A 172 -5.29 -8.46 -2.28
N TRP A 173 -4.49 -9.48 -1.94
CA TRP A 173 -4.76 -10.84 -2.42
C TRP A 173 -6.16 -11.33 -2.03
N THR A 174 -6.66 -10.90 -0.88
CA THR A 174 -8.03 -11.17 -0.41
C THR A 174 -9.11 -10.59 -1.33
N CYS A 175 -8.83 -9.50 -2.03
CA CYS A 175 -9.74 -8.80 -2.92
C CYS A 175 -9.79 -9.36 -4.34
N VAL A 176 -8.80 -10.17 -4.73
CA VAL A 176 -8.77 -10.78 -6.07
C VAL A 176 -9.81 -11.91 -6.13
N PRO A 177 -10.73 -11.92 -7.12
CA PRO A 177 -11.73 -12.97 -7.27
C PRO A 177 -11.10 -14.35 -7.43
N ASN A 178 -11.66 -15.38 -6.77
CA ASN A 178 -11.14 -16.75 -6.86
C ASN A 178 -11.14 -17.29 -8.29
N SER A 179 -12.13 -16.91 -9.11
CA SER A 179 -12.15 -17.25 -10.54
C SER A 179 -10.92 -16.77 -11.28
N PHE A 180 -10.46 -15.54 -10.98
CA PHE A 180 -9.25 -14.98 -11.58
C PHE A 180 -8.00 -15.64 -11.01
N LYS A 181 -7.89 -15.83 -9.68
CA LYS A 181 -6.76 -16.52 -9.05
C LYS A 181 -6.49 -17.90 -9.66
N ASN A 182 -7.55 -18.67 -9.88
CA ASN A 182 -7.47 -20.02 -10.45
C ASN A 182 -7.14 -20.04 -11.95
N SER A 183 -7.21 -18.88 -12.61
CA SER A 183 -6.85 -18.74 -14.03
C SER A 183 -5.39 -18.31 -14.25
N LEU A 184 -4.65 -17.96 -13.19
CA LEU A 184 -3.26 -17.55 -13.28
C LEU A 184 -2.33 -18.77 -13.43
N PRO A 185 -1.30 -18.72 -14.31
CA PRO A 185 -0.99 -17.65 -15.26
C PRO A 185 -1.91 -17.69 -16.49
N ILE A 186 -2.23 -16.51 -17.04
CA ILE A 186 -3.14 -16.35 -18.19
C ILE A 186 -2.35 -16.19 -19.49
N SER A 187 -2.86 -16.73 -20.60
CA SER A 187 -2.34 -16.42 -21.94
C SER A 187 -2.99 -15.16 -22.51
N CYS A 188 -2.12 -14.25 -22.90
CA CYS A 188 -2.36 -13.17 -23.84
C CYS A 188 -1.61 -13.56 -25.13
#